data_AF-A0AAV5UUM4-F1
#
_entry.id   AF-A0AAV5UUM4-F1
#
_cell.length_a   1.000
_cell.length_b   1.000
_cell.length_c   1.000
_cell.angle_alpha   90.00
_cell.angle_beta   90.00
_cell.angle_gamma   90.00
#
_symmetry.space_group_name_H-M   'P 1'
#
loop_
_entity.id
_entity.type
_entity.pdbx_description
1 polymer ?
#
loop_
_entity_poly.entity_id
_entity_poly.type
_entity_poly.pdbx_seq_one_letter_code
_entity_poly.pdbx_strand_id
1 'polypeptide(L)'
;MNTTHVIQLIYGLSGVVAYIIVIYAMHGVRKLLHRSFITIFAIMAAINIATWLNTWISIRLLDEPIFYFYYEWVSQHGILRNALNLLIPQLYYAQNICVLLLTADRLAAILAITMNAKVENSGVEFIHKVQVLKS
;
A
#
# COMPACT_ATOMS: atom_id res chain seq x y z
N MET A 1 -6.20 -14.12 26.88
CA MET A 1 -6.31 -13.44 25.58
C MET A 1 -7.61 -12.70 25.48
N ASN A 2 -7.54 -11.37 25.41
CA ASN A 2 -8.72 -10.51 25.32
C ASN A 2 -9.39 -10.70 23.94
N THR A 3 -10.73 -10.71 23.86
CA THR A 3 -11.45 -11.00 22.60
C THR A 3 -11.09 -10.02 21.48
N THR A 4 -10.83 -8.76 21.82
CA THR A 4 -10.34 -7.71 20.91
C THR A 4 -9.00 -8.08 20.25
N HIS A 5 -8.09 -8.70 21.00
CA HIS A 5 -6.77 -9.10 20.49
C HIS A 5 -6.88 -10.25 19.49
N VAL A 6 -7.78 -11.21 19.75
CA VAL A 6 -8.08 -12.33 18.85
C VAL A 6 -8.67 -11.82 17.54
N ILE A 7 -9.69 -10.96 17.62
CA ILE A 7 -10.35 -10.38 16.45
C ILE A 7 -9.33 -9.68 15.56
N GLN A 8 -8.53 -8.80 16.14
CA GLN A 8 -7.55 -8.02 15.40
C GLN A 8 -6.36 -8.86 14.88
N LEU A 9 -6.02 -9.98 15.53
CA LEU A 9 -5.06 -10.97 15.00
C LEU A 9 -5.60 -11.60 13.72
N ILE A 10 -6.85 -12.06 13.75
CA ILE A 10 -7.52 -12.68 12.59
C ILE A 10 -7.60 -11.68 11.43
N TYR A 11 -8.01 -10.43 11.72
CA TYR A 11 -8.03 -9.37 10.71
C TYR A 11 -6.64 -9.11 10.11
N GLY A 12 -5.61 -8.98 10.94
CA GLY A 12 -4.25 -8.76 10.47
C GLY A 12 -3.72 -9.90 9.61
N LEU A 13 -3.89 -11.14 10.06
CA LEU A 13 -3.44 -12.33 9.34
C LEU A 13 -4.14 -12.47 7.98
N SER A 14 -5.46 -12.26 7.95
CA SER A 14 -6.22 -12.27 6.69
C SER A 14 -5.72 -11.18 5.73
N GLY A 15 -5.36 -10.01 6.25
CA GLY A 15 -4.73 -8.93 5.47
C GLY A 15 -3.38 -9.32 4.89
N VAL A 16 -2.49 -9.96 5.66
CA VAL A 16 -1.19 -10.43 5.15
C VAL A 16 -1.37 -11.43 4.01
N VAL A 17 -2.28 -12.39 4.16
CA VAL A 17 -2.61 -13.37 3.10
C VAL A 17 -3.13 -12.66 1.86
N ALA A 18 -4.05 -11.71 2.02
CA ALA A 18 -4.56 -10.92 0.91
C ALA A 18 -3.46 -10.16 0.17
N TYR A 19 -2.51 -9.53 0.88
CA TYR A 19 -1.37 -8.85 0.23
C TYR A 19 -0.53 -9.79 -0.62
N ILE A 20 -0.23 -11.00 -0.12
CA ILE A 20 0.55 -11.99 -0.87
C ILE A 20 -0.18 -12.41 -2.14
N ILE A 21 -1.48 -12.68 -2.05
CA ILE A 21 -2.32 -13.05 -3.20
C ILE A 21 -2.33 -11.93 -4.24
N VAL A 22 -2.51 -10.68 -3.81
CA VAL A 22 -2.56 -9.54 -4.73
C VAL A 22 -1.21 -9.28 -5.40
N ILE A 23 -0.10 -9.41 -4.66
CA ILE A 23 1.26 -9.33 -5.24
C ILE A 23 1.48 -10.42 -6.29
N TYR A 24 1.06 -11.65 -6.00
CA TYR A 24 1.14 -12.76 -6.95
C TYR A 24 0.30 -12.49 -8.22
N ALA A 25 -0.95 -12.03 -8.04
CA ALA A 25 -1.82 -11.68 -9.16
C ALA A 25 -1.23 -10.55 -10.02
N MET A 26 -0.65 -9.51 -9.40
CA MET A 26 0.02 -8.42 -10.12
C MET A 26 1.24 -8.89 -10.90
N HIS A 27 1.98 -9.89 -10.40
CA HIS A 27 3.08 -10.48 -11.14
C HIS A 27 2.60 -11.12 -12.45
N GLY A 28 1.40 -11.72 -12.45
CA GLY A 28 0.77 -12.28 -13.65
C GLY A 28 0.39 -11.21 -14.69
N VAL A 29 -0.13 -10.06 -14.24
CA VAL A 29 -0.54 -8.95 -15.13
C VAL A 29 0.55 -7.90 -15.37
N ARG A 30 1.81 -8.17 -14.97
CA ARG A 30 2.93 -7.21 -15.04
C ARG A 30 3.24 -6.66 -16.43
N LYS A 31 2.81 -7.35 -17.49
CA LYS A 31 2.97 -6.90 -18.88
C LYS A 31 1.96 -5.81 -19.28
N LEU A 32 0.83 -5.73 -18.57
CA LEU A 32 -0.26 -4.78 -18.82
C LEU A 32 -0.20 -3.59 -17.87
N LEU A 33 0.39 -3.78 -16.68
CA LEU A 33 0.49 -2.76 -15.64
C LEU A 33 1.79 -1.96 -15.74
N HIS A 34 1.71 -0.66 -15.43
CA HIS A 34 2.87 0.20 -15.32
C HIS A 34 3.80 -0.28 -14.18
N ARG A 35 5.11 -0.38 -14.46
CA ARG A 35 6.09 -0.92 -13.52
C ARG A 35 6.16 -0.13 -12.20
N SER A 36 5.96 1.19 -12.27
CA SER A 36 5.90 2.08 -11.09
C SER A 36 4.80 1.66 -10.11
N PHE A 37 3.61 1.35 -10.62
CA PHE A 37 2.46 0.96 -9.80
C PHE A 37 2.72 -0.32 -9.01
N ILE A 38 3.32 -1.34 -9.65
CA ILE A 38 3.63 -2.62 -9.00
C ILE A 38 4.63 -2.40 -7.86
N THR A 39 5.66 -1.58 -8.10
CA THR A 39 6.66 -1.25 -7.08
C THR A 39 6.04 -0.50 -5.90
N ILE A 40 5.23 0.53 -6.15
CA ILE A 40 4.57 1.31 -5.09
C ILE A 40 3.63 0.41 -4.27
N PHE A 41 2.86 -0.47 -4.94
CA PHE A 41 1.99 -1.40 -4.24
C PHE A 41 2.79 -2.41 -3.40
N ALA A 42 3.87 -2.98 -3.94
CA ALA A 42 4.69 -3.93 -3.19
C ALA A 42 5.32 -3.28 -1.94
N ILE A 43 5.79 -2.04 -2.06
CA ILE A 43 6.30 -1.25 -0.93
C ILE A 43 5.17 -0.99 0.08
N MET A 44 3.99 -0.59 -0.37
CA MET A 44 2.81 -0.38 0.49
C MET A 44 2.45 -1.65 1.27
N ALA A 45 2.39 -2.80 0.60
CA ALA A 45 2.11 -4.09 1.23
C ALA A 45 3.16 -4.45 2.28
N ALA A 46 4.45 -4.26 1.98
CA ALA A 46 5.53 -4.49 2.94
C ALA A 46 5.42 -3.58 4.18
N ILE A 47 5.14 -2.29 3.98
CA ILE A 47 4.92 -1.34 5.07
C ILE A 47 3.70 -1.73 5.90
N ASN A 48 2.60 -2.16 5.27
CA ASN A 48 1.38 -2.59 5.97
C ASN A 48 1.64 -3.83 6.85
N ILE A 49 2.37 -4.81 6.33
CA ILE A 49 2.78 -6.00 7.10
C ILE A 49 3.71 -5.60 8.25
N ALA A 50 4.71 -4.75 8.00
CA ALA A 50 5.61 -4.24 9.02
C ALA A 50 4.87 -3.45 10.13
N THR A 51 3.87 -2.64 9.76
CA THR A 51 3.04 -1.86 10.69
C THR A 51 2.24 -2.77 11.59
N TRP A 52 1.63 -3.81 11.00
CA TRP A 52 0.87 -4.80 11.75
C TRP A 52 1.76 -5.57 12.73
N LEU A 53 2.90 -6.09 12.26
CA LEU A 53 3.88 -6.80 13.09
C LEU A 53 4.42 -5.91 14.21
N ASN A 54 4.83 -4.69 13.88
CA ASN A 54 5.36 -3.75 14.88
C ASN A 54 4.32 -3.40 15.94
N THR A 55 3.06 -3.16 15.54
CA THR A 55 1.96 -2.90 16.48
C THR A 55 1.69 -4.11 17.38
N TRP A 56 1.75 -5.31 16.82
CA TRP A 56 1.51 -6.55 17.56
C TRP A 56 2.59 -6.79 18.62
N ILE A 57 3.85 -6.62 18.23
CA ILE A 57 5.02 -6.76 19.09
C ILE A 57 5.09 -5.66 20.16
N SER A 58 4.88 -4.40 19.77
CA SER A 58 5.12 -3.23 20.64
C SER A 58 4.01 -2.96 21.65
N ILE A 59 2.76 -3.33 21.33
CA ILE A 59 1.60 -2.99 22.17
C ILE A 59 0.95 -4.24 22.74
N ARG A 60 0.83 -5.31 21.96
CA ARG A 60 -0.10 -6.39 22.29
C ARG A 60 0.54 -7.59 22.97
N LEU A 61 1.77 -7.93 22.59
CA LEU A 61 2.54 -8.93 23.33
C LEU A 61 2.85 -8.48 24.76
N LEU A 62 2.90 -7.16 25.00
CA LEU A 62 3.13 -6.59 26.33
C LEU A 62 1.90 -6.72 27.25
N ASP A 63 0.70 -6.85 26.69
CA ASP A 63 -0.57 -6.85 27.44
C ASP A 63 -1.12 -8.27 27.69
N GLU A 64 -0.51 -9.30 27.09
CA GLU A 64 -0.93 -10.70 27.28
C GLU A 64 -0.14 -11.39 28.40
N PRO A 65 -0.79 -11.93 29.44
CA PRO A 65 -0.11 -12.54 30.58
C PRO A 65 0.71 -13.79 30.19
N ILE A 66 0.36 -14.47 29.10
CA ILE A 66 1.09 -15.62 28.57
C ILE A 66 2.47 -15.22 28.03
N PHE A 67 2.63 -13.96 27.59
CA PHE A 67 3.86 -13.42 27.01
C PHE A 67 4.63 -12.51 27.98
N TYR A 68 4.42 -12.68 29.29
CA TYR A 68 5.11 -11.86 30.31
C TYR A 68 6.64 -11.89 30.18
N PHE A 69 7.23 -13.03 29.78
CA PHE A 69 8.68 -13.12 29.53
C PHE A 69 9.17 -12.08 28.50
N TYR A 70 8.37 -11.82 27.47
CA TYR A 70 8.68 -10.87 26.42
C TYR A 70 8.57 -9.44 26.95
N TYR A 71 7.54 -9.15 27.76
CA TYR A 71 7.42 -7.89 28.46
C TYR A 71 8.64 -7.59 29.34
N GLU A 72 9.08 -8.56 30.13
CA GLU A 72 10.24 -8.40 31.01
C GLU A 72 11.52 -8.16 30.19
N TRP A 73 11.74 -8.93 29.13
CA TRP A 73 12.89 -8.75 28.24
C TRP A 73 12.91 -7.38 27.54
N VAL A 74 11.77 -6.90 27.04
CA VAL A 74 11.66 -5.55 26.44
C VAL A 74 11.85 -4.46 27.49
N SER A 75 11.34 -4.66 28.70
CA SER A 75 11.50 -3.70 29.80
C SER A 75 12.97 -3.57 30.24
N GLN A 76 13.77 -4.63 30.13
CA GLN A 76 15.21 -4.58 30.36
C GLN A 76 15.98 -3.83 29.26
N HIS A 77 15.42 -3.74 28.05
CA HIS A 77 16.05 -3.12 26.87
C HIS A 77 15.32 -1.84 26.46
N GLY A 78 15.50 -0.74 27.22
CA GLY A 78 14.83 0.54 26.97
C GLY A 78 15.02 1.11 25.55
N ILE A 79 16.18 0.85 24.90
CA ILE A 79 16.44 1.23 23.51
C ILE A 79 15.46 0.56 22.56
N LEU A 80 15.24 -0.75 22.73
CA LEU A 80 14.32 -1.53 21.89
C LEU A 80 12.89 -1.00 22.02
N ARG A 81 12.44 -0.76 23.25
CA ARG A 81 11.11 -0.18 23.52
C ARG A 81 10.92 1.19 22.84
N ASN A 82 11.93 2.05 22.92
CA ASN A 82 11.89 3.37 22.28
C ASN A 82 11.89 3.26 20.75
N ALA A 83 12.70 2.37 20.17
CA ALA A 83 12.71 2.14 18.73
C ALA A 83 11.36 1.62 18.21
N LEU A 84 10.78 0.64 18.91
CA LEU A 84 9.47 0.07 18.62
C LEU A 84 8.36 1.13 18.64
N ASN A 85 8.35 1.99 19.66
CA ASN A 85 7.40 3.11 19.78
C ASN A 85 7.60 4.20 18.72
N LEU A 86 8.85 4.52 18.38
CA LEU A 86 9.17 5.49 17.33
C LEU A 86 8.74 4.97 15.95
N LEU A 87 8.85 3.67 15.72
CA LEU A 87 8.57 3.05 14.43
C LEU A 87 7.08 3.07 14.08
N ILE A 88 6.18 3.06 15.06
CA ILE A 88 4.73 3.11 14.84
C ILE A 88 4.31 4.34 14.01
N PRO A 89 4.52 5.59 14.44
CA PRO A 89 4.11 6.76 13.67
C PRO A 89 4.85 6.87 12.34
N GLN A 90 6.11 6.42 12.25
CA GLN A 90 6.88 6.44 11.01
C GLN A 90 6.28 5.50 9.95
N LEU A 91 5.89 4.30 10.36
CA LEU A 91 5.25 3.35 9.46
C LEU A 91 3.86 3.85 9.02
N TYR A 92 3.05 4.40 9.94
CA TYR A 92 1.77 5.05 9.57
C TYR A 92 1.96 6.18 8.56
N TYR A 93 2.98 7.01 8.75
CA TYR A 93 3.30 8.08 7.80
C TYR A 93 3.71 7.51 6.43
N ALA A 94 4.52 6.46 6.41
CA ALA A 94 4.93 5.79 5.18
C ALA A 94 3.75 5.13 4.44
N GLN A 95 2.76 4.58 5.15
CA GLN A 95 1.52 4.07 4.55
C GLN A 95 0.77 5.19 3.81
N ASN A 96 0.59 6.34 4.47
CA ASN A 96 -0.10 7.49 3.87
C ASN A 96 0.62 8.03 2.63
N ILE A 97 1.95 8.11 2.66
CA ILE A 97 2.74 8.49 1.48
C ILE A 97 2.52 7.49 0.33
N CYS A 98 2.53 6.18 0.62
CA CYS A 98 2.31 5.19 -0.43
C CYS A 98 0.92 5.34 -1.08
N VAL A 99 -0.11 5.63 -0.28
CA VAL A 99 -1.47 5.85 -0.79
C VAL A 99 -1.52 7.11 -1.65
N LEU A 100 -0.87 8.19 -1.23
CA LEU A 100 -0.75 9.41 -2.02
C LEU A 100 -0.05 9.15 -3.35
N LEU A 101 1.09 8.45 -3.35
CA LEU A 101 1.85 8.12 -4.56
C LEU A 101 1.05 7.22 -5.50
N LEU A 102 0.34 6.22 -4.97
CA LEU A 102 -0.51 5.34 -5.78
C LEU A 102 -1.67 6.11 -6.42
N THR A 103 -2.25 7.06 -5.70
CA THR A 103 -3.31 7.94 -6.23
C THR A 103 -2.76 8.87 -7.32
N ALA A 104 -1.58 9.45 -7.11
CA ALA A 104 -0.92 10.30 -8.10
C ALA A 104 -0.53 9.54 -9.38
N ASP A 105 0.03 8.33 -9.26
CA ASP A 105 0.37 7.46 -10.40
C ASP A 105 -0.90 7.13 -11.22
N ARG A 106 -2.01 6.83 -10.55
CA ARG A 106 -3.30 6.56 -11.20
C ARG A 106 -3.90 7.80 -11.86
N LEU A 107 -3.82 8.96 -11.21
CA LEU A 107 -4.27 10.23 -11.79
C LEU A 107 -3.47 10.57 -13.05
N ALA A 108 -2.14 10.42 -13.01
CA ALA A 108 -1.28 10.67 -14.16
C ALA A 108 -1.61 9.73 -15.35
N ALA A 109 -1.84 8.45 -15.07
CA ALA A 109 -2.23 7.48 -16.10
C ALA A 109 -3.56 7.84 -16.78
N ILE A 110 -4.58 8.25 -16.00
CA ILE A 110 -5.88 8.67 -16.53
C ILE A 110 -5.76 9.95 -17.36
N LEU A 111 -5.00 10.93 -16.88
CA LEU A 111 -4.77 12.18 -17.62
C LEU A 111 -4.06 11.94 -18.94
N ALA A 112 -3.04 11.08 -18.97
CA ALA A 112 -2.33 10.72 -20.21
C ALA A 112 -3.28 10.10 -21.25
N ILE A 113 -4.14 9.16 -20.82
CA ILE A 113 -5.14 8.53 -21.71
C ILE A 113 -6.12 9.59 -22.23
N THR A 114 -6.61 10.47 -21.35
CA THR A 114 -7.60 11.50 -21.71
C THR A 114 -7.03 12.53 -22.69
N MET A 115 -5.79 12.95 -22.49
CA MET A 115 -5.13 13.90 -23.40
C MET A 115 -4.88 13.29 -24.79
N ASN A 116 -4.44 12.03 -24.85
CA ASN A 116 -4.24 11.33 -26.12
C ASN A 116 -5.56 11.16 -26.89
N ALA A 117 -6.64 10.78 -26.20
CA ALA A 117 -7.97 10.65 -26.81
C ALA A 117 -8.49 12.00 -27.35
N LYS A 118 -8.23 13.11 -26.65
CA LYS A 118 -8.59 14.45 -27.11
C LYS A 118 -7.84 14.86 -28.38
N VAL A 119 -6.53 14.58 -28.43
CA VAL A 119 -5.68 14.88 -29.60
C VAL A 119 -6.15 14.08 -30.82
N GLU A 120 -6.45 12.80 -30.66
CA GLU A 120 -6.96 11.95 -31.74
C GLU A 120 -8.29 12.49 -32.29
N ASN A 121 -9.25 12.82 -31.42
CA ASN A 121 -10.53 13.39 -31.84
C ASN A 121 -10.38 14.73 -32.58
N SER A 122 -9.48 15.61 -32.13
CA SER A 122 -9.20 16.88 -32.83
C SER A 122 -8.56 16.66 -34.21
N GLY A 123 -7.73 15.63 -34.35
CA GLY A 123 -7.15 15.24 -35.65
C GLY A 123 -8.22 14.73 -36.63
N VAL A 124 -9.14 13.89 -36.15
CA VAL A 124 -10.26 13.37 -36.97
C VAL A 124 -11.18 14.49 -37.45
N GLU A 125 -11.54 15.44 -36.57
CA GLU A 125 -12.34 16.62 -36.97
C GLU A 125 -11.65 17.47 -38.03
N PHE A 126 -10.32 17.66 -37.92
CA PHE A 126 -9.55 18.43 -38.89
C PHE A 126 -9.55 17.76 -40.27
N ILE A 127 -9.32 16.45 -40.33
CA ILE A 127 -9.35 15.69 -41.59
C ILE A 127 -10.73 15.78 -42.25
N HIS A 128 -11.81 15.62 -41.46
CA HIS A 128 -13.17 15.72 -41.96
C HIS A 128 -13.48 17.11 -42.54
N LYS A 129 -13.06 18.20 -41.85
CA LYS A 129 -13.22 19.57 -42.38
C LYS A 129 -12.46 19.80 -43.68
N VAL A 130 -11.24 19.25 -43.81
CA VAL A 130 -10.44 19.38 -45.03
C VAL A 130 -11.06 18.62 -46.21
N GLN A 131 -11.71 17.48 -45.97
CA GLN A 131 -12.41 16.73 -47.03
C GLN A 131 -13.66 17.46 -47.54
N VAL A 132 -14.46 18.05 -46.63
CA VAL A 132 -15.66 18.83 -46.99
C VAL A 132 -15.31 20.10 -47.79
N LEU A 133 -14.16 20.73 -47.51
CA LEU A 133 -13.72 21.92 -48.25
C LEU A 133 -13.17 21.62 -49.66
N LYS A 134 -12.91 20.34 -49.99
CA LYS A 134 -12.42 19.91 -51.30
C LYS A 134 -13.53 19.44 -52.26
N SER A 135 -14.77 19.34 -51.79
CA SER A 135 -15.96 19.02 -52.59
C SER A 135 -16.74 20.27 -52.94
#